data_AF-A0A3A5KLZ1-F1
#
_entry.id   AF-A0A3A5KLZ1-F1
#
_cell.length_a   1.000
_cell.length_b   1.000
_cell.length_c   1.000
_cell.angle_alpha   90.00
_cell.angle_beta   90.00
_cell.angle_gamma   90.00
#
_symmetry.space_group_name_H-M   'P 1'
#
loop_
_entity.id
_entity.type
_entity.pdbx_description
1 polymer ?
#
loop_
_entity_poly.entity_id
_entity_poly.type
_entity_poly.pdbx_seq_one_letter_code
_entity_poly.pdbx_strand_id
1 'polypeptide(L)' 'MMYTLEPHGRGIAADLLNLEMARARQRVNRAKLALESAEEMLDDDCGVAVNLTLCGRIRAEQRRVIEARERLTKIDPRH' A
#
# COMPACT_ATOMS: atom_id res chain seq x y z
N MET A 1 22.12 63.90 1.31
CA MET A 1 22.85 62.61 1.31
C MET A 1 22.42 61.84 2.54
N MET A 2 21.96 60.60 2.53
CA MET A 2 21.75 59.59 1.49
C MET A 2 20.86 58.55 2.19
N TYR A 3 19.63 58.29 1.73
CA TYR A 3 18.80 57.24 2.31
C TYR A 3 19.34 55.89 1.81
N THR A 4 20.06 55.17 2.65
CA THR A 4 20.44 53.78 2.39
C THR A 4 19.21 52.91 2.57
N LEU A 5 18.57 52.55 1.45
CA LEU A 5 17.57 51.49 1.40
C LEU A 5 18.28 50.16 1.64
N GLU A 6 18.09 49.61 2.84
CA GLU A 6 18.48 48.25 3.20
C GLU A 6 17.82 47.23 2.22
N PRO A 7 18.48 46.08 1.96
CA PRO A 7 18.10 45.19 0.85
C PRO A 7 16.90 44.31 1.23
N HIS A 8 15.69 44.86 1.14
CA HIS A 8 14.43 44.17 1.43
C HIS A 8 14.14 42.93 0.56
N GLY A 9 14.93 42.68 -0.50
CA GLY A 9 14.77 41.50 -1.36
C GLY A 9 15.44 40.22 -0.84
N ARG A 10 16.45 40.31 0.04
CA ARG A 10 17.24 39.14 0.46
C ARG A 10 16.57 38.32 1.57
N GLY A 11 15.79 38.97 2.44
CA GLY A 11 15.01 38.31 3.50
C GLY A 11 13.84 37.47 2.97
N ILE A 12 13.06 38.04 2.04
CA ILE A 12 11.87 37.37 1.46
C ILE A 12 12.27 36.07 0.72
N ALA A 13 13.39 36.08 -0.01
CA ALA A 13 13.89 34.89 -0.69
C ALA A 13 14.34 33.80 0.31
N ALA A 14 14.95 34.18 1.42
CA ALA A 14 15.35 33.25 2.47
C ALA A 14 14.13 32.66 3.21
N ASP A 15 13.12 33.48 3.48
CA ASP A 15 11.87 33.05 4.12
C ASP A 15 11.06 32.09 3.23
N LEU A 16 11.00 32.36 1.92
CA LEU A 16 10.36 31.47 0.95
C LEU A 16 11.09 30.12 0.88
N LEU A 17 12.42 30.13 0.87
CA LEU A 17 13.23 28.90 0.87
C LEU A 17 12.98 28.08 2.15
N ASN A 18 12.91 28.74 3.31
CA ASN A 18 12.60 28.09 4.58
C ASN A 18 11.22 27.44 4.58
N LEU A 19 10.22 28.12 4.02
CA LEU A 19 8.86 27.60 3.89
C LEU A 19 8.82 26.35 2.99
N GLU A 20 9.46 26.41 1.82
CA GLU A 20 9.52 25.28 0.89
C GLU A 20 10.27 24.08 1.50
N MET A 21 11.36 24.32 2.23
CA MET A 21 12.06 23.28 2.97
C MET A 21 11.19 22.65 4.06
N ALA A 22 10.44 23.46 4.83
CA ALA A 22 9.52 22.95 5.85
C ALA A 22 8.41 22.08 5.24
N ARG A 23 7.84 22.53 4.11
CA ARG A 23 6.83 21.79 3.35
C ARG A 23 7.38 20.49 2.78
N ALA A 24 8.60 20.49 2.24
CA ALA A 24 9.27 19.28 1.76
C ALA A 24 9.48 18.27 2.89
N ARG A 25 9.97 18.70 4.05
CA ARG A 25 10.14 17.86 5.24
C ARG A 25 8.81 17.25 5.71
N GLN A 26 7.75 18.06 5.76
CA GLN A 26 6.43 17.58 6.15
C GLN A 26 5.90 16.51 5.18
N ARG A 27 6.08 16.71 3.86
CA ARG A 27 5.69 15.72 2.84
C ARG A 27 6.45 14.42 2.99
N VAL A 28 7.77 14.48 3.20
CA VAL A 28 8.60 13.29 3.44
C VAL A 28 8.14 12.54 4.69
N ASN A 29 7.89 13.24 5.80
CA ASN A 29 7.44 12.59 7.03
C ASN A 29 6.08 11.92 6.86
N ARG A 30 5.14 12.55 6.14
CA ARG A 30 3.84 11.93 5.82
C ARG A 30 3.98 10.71 4.92
N ALA A 31 4.84 10.78 3.91
CA ALA A 31 5.09 9.65 3.01
C ALA A 31 5.72 8.47 3.76
N LYS A 32 6.63 8.73 4.71
CA LYS A 32 7.21 7.69 5.57
C LYS A 32 6.16 7.01 6.44
N LEU A 33 5.33 7.77 7.15
CA LEU A 33 4.26 7.21 7.97
C LEU A 33 3.25 6.40 7.15
N ALA A 34 2.91 6.87 5.93
CA ALA A 34 2.04 6.12 5.03
C ALA A 34 2.69 4.83 4.53
N LEU A 35 4.00 4.83 4.30
CA LEU A 35 4.75 3.64 3.94
C LEU A 35 4.81 2.65 5.10
N GLU A 36 5.18 3.09 6.30
CA GLU A 36 5.21 2.26 7.52
C GLU A 36 3.84 1.63 7.79
N SER A 37 2.75 2.38 7.64
CA SER A 37 1.39 1.85 7.78
C SER A 37 1.04 0.83 6.69
N ALA A 38 1.48 1.03 5.45
CA ALA A 38 1.26 0.07 4.37
C ALA A 38 2.08 -1.22 4.56
N GLU A 39 3.32 -1.09 5.04
CA GLU A 39 4.18 -2.21 5.42
C GLU A 39 3.57 -2.99 6.60
N GLU A 40 3.10 -2.29 7.63
CA GLU A 40 2.38 -2.90 8.76
C GLU A 40 1.13 -3.64 8.28
N MET A 41 0.32 -3.08 7.38
CA MET A 41 -0.85 -3.79 6.81
C MET A 41 -0.48 -5.03 5.98
N LEU A 42 0.73 -5.07 5.40
CA LEU A 42 1.24 -6.25 4.70
C LEU A 42 1.77 -7.30 5.68
N ASP A 43 2.39 -6.85 6.77
CA ASP A 43 2.93 -7.68 7.85
C ASP A 43 1.83 -8.22 8.79
N ASP A 44 0.74 -7.47 9.00
CA ASP A 44 -0.42 -7.80 9.84
C ASP A 44 -1.30 -8.87 9.19
N ASP A 45 -0.71 -9.97 8.74
CA ASP A 45 -1.35 -11.18 8.24
C ASP A 45 -2.45 -10.96 7.19
N CYS A 46 -2.73 -9.75 6.70
CA CYS A 46 -3.87 -9.50 5.83
C CYS A 46 -3.56 -10.10 4.46
N GLY A 47 -2.31 -10.00 3.99
CA GLY A 47 -1.85 -10.73 2.82
C GLY A 47 -1.80 -12.24 3.04
N VAL A 48 -1.26 -12.70 4.17
CA VAL A 48 -1.06 -14.13 4.47
C VAL A 48 -2.37 -14.86 4.78
N ALA A 49 -3.24 -14.28 5.60
CA ALA A 49 -4.55 -14.79 5.96
C ALA A 49 -5.54 -14.76 4.79
N VAL A 50 -5.51 -13.73 3.94
CA VAL A 50 -6.28 -13.73 2.68
C VAL A 50 -5.79 -14.85 1.77
N ASN A 51 -4.47 -15.00 1.61
CA ASN A 51 -3.90 -16.09 0.82
C ASN A 51 -4.24 -17.46 1.40
N LEU A 52 -4.18 -17.63 2.73
CA LEU A 52 -4.49 -18.90 3.40
C LEU A 52 -5.97 -19.26 3.29
N THR A 53 -6.85 -18.28 3.47
CA THR A 53 -8.31 -18.43 3.32
C THR A 53 -8.67 -18.78 1.88
N LEU A 54 -8.07 -18.08 0.90
CA LEU A 54 -8.26 -18.36 -0.52
C LEU A 54 -7.75 -19.77 -0.88
N CYS A 55 -6.55 -20.14 -0.44
CA CYS A 55 -6.01 -21.49 -0.62
C CYS A 55 -6.92 -22.56 0.00
N GLY A 56 -7.49 -22.31 1.19
CA GLY A 56 -8.46 -23.19 1.83
C GLY A 56 -9.71 -23.42 0.97
N ARG A 57 -10.28 -22.34 0.41
CA ARG A 57 -11.43 -22.41 -0.51
C ARG A 57 -11.10 -23.18 -1.79
N ILE A 58 -9.95 -22.90 -2.41
CA ILE A 58 -9.52 -23.60 -3.63
C ILE A 58 -9.43 -25.11 -3.38
N ARG A 59 -8.79 -25.53 -2.28
CA ARG A 59 -8.71 -26.97 -1.92
C ARG A 59 -10.07 -27.59 -1.69
N ALA A 60 -10.99 -26.88 -1.04
CA ALA A 60 -12.35 -27.35 -0.80
C ALA A 60 -13.11 -27.56 -2.12
N GLU A 61 -13.02 -26.62 -3.06
CA GLU A 61 -13.66 -26.76 -4.37
C GLU A 61 -13.00 -27.83 -5.24
N GLN A 62 -11.67 -27.95 -5.20
CA GLN A 62 -10.96 -29.06 -5.88
C GLN A 62 -11.44 -30.43 -5.39
N ARG A 63 -11.61 -30.60 -4.07
CA ARG A 63 -12.15 -31.83 -3.50
C ARG A 63 -13.58 -32.10 -3.97
N ARG A 64 -14.44 -31.08 -3.99
CA ARG A 64 -15.81 -31.19 -4.51
C ARG A 64 -15.84 -31.61 -5.98
N VAL A 65 -14.94 -31.07 -6.81
CA VAL A 65 -14.80 -31.48 -8.22
C VAL A 65 -14.40 -32.95 -8.33
N ILE A 66 -13.43 -33.41 -7.54
CA ILE A 66 -13.02 -34.83 -7.52
C ILE A 66 -14.20 -35.72 -7.13
N GLU A 67 -14.88 -35.41 -6.02
CA GLU A 67 -16.05 -36.17 -5.55
C GLU A 67 -17.19 -36.18 -6.58
N ALA A 68 -17.42 -35.06 -7.27
CA ALA A 68 -18.41 -34.98 -8.34
C ALA A 68 -18.02 -35.84 -9.55
N ARG A 69 -16.74 -35.86 -9.94
CA ARG A 69 -16.23 -36.73 -11.02
C ARG A 69 -16.36 -38.20 -10.66
N GLU A 70 -16.00 -38.59 -9.44
CA GLU A 70 -16.19 -39.97 -8.97
C GLU A 70 -17.65 -40.40 -9.00
N ARG A 71 -18.58 -39.50 -8.61
CA ARG A 71 -20.02 -39.77 -8.70
C ARG A 71 -20.48 -39.87 -10.15
N LEU A 72 -19.97 -39.01 -11.04
CA LEU A 72 -20.29 -39.06 -12.47
C LEU A 72 -19.87 -40.40 -13.07
N THR A 73 -18.64 -40.86 -12.83
CA THR A 73 -18.15 -42.16 -13.33
C THR A 73 -18.98 -43.34 -12.83
N LYS A 74 -19.57 -43.26 -11.62
CA LYS A 74 -20.49 -44.30 -11.11
C LYS A 74 -21.84 -44.30 -11.83
N ILE A 75 -22.32 -43.14 -12.27
CA ILE A 75 -23.62 -42.98 -12.95
C ILE A 75 -23.47 -43.29 -14.44
N ASP A 76 -22.41 -42.76 -15.07
CA ASP A 76 -22.07 -42.98 -16.46
C ASP A 76 -20.60 -43.42 -16.58
N PRO A 77 -20.34 -44.74 -16.58
CA PRO A 77 -18.99 -45.28 -16.69
C PRO A 77 -18.33 -45.07 -18.05
N ARG A 78 -19.04 -44.48 -19.03
CA ARG A 78 -18.57 -44.32 -20.42
C ARG A 78 -18.13 -42.88 -20.75
N HIS A 79 -18.18 -41.96 -19.79
CA HIS A 79 -17.64 -40.60 -19.91
C HIS A 79 -16.16 -40.54 -19.52
#